data_AF-X0GXC5-F1
#
_entry.id   AF-X0GXC5-F1
#
_cell.length_a   1.000
_cell.length_b   1.000
_cell.length_c   1.000
_cell.angle_alpha   90.00
_cell.angle_beta   90.00
_cell.angle_gamma   90.00
#
_symmetry.space_group_name_H-M   'P 1'
#
loop_
_entity.id
_entity.type
_entity.pdbx_description
1 polymer ?
#
loop_
_entity_poly.entity_id
_entity_poly.type
_entity_poly.pdbx_seq_one_letter_code
_entity_poly.pdbx_strand_id
1 'polypeptide(L)'
;MHLGASLIALASAAGLVSAGINCNGAAGCPSVAGNLDQLINLANGIDDNRWYNSGQKIVCIQTNLGNTGLCAFQQNTGGAPGHSIKSLLRSLRDHGCKKCGSVPLFYPSDNNDSSHGILTVNVVGNTGGCNGIC
;
A
#
# COMPACT_ATOMS: atom_id res chain seq x y z
N MET A 1 -15.78 -14.96 -59.65
CA MET A 1 -16.43 -14.49 -58.41
C MET A 1 -15.53 -14.88 -57.24
N HIS A 2 -14.72 -13.96 -56.70
CA HIS A 2 -13.95 -14.23 -55.48
C HIS A 2 -14.12 -13.01 -54.57
N LEU A 3 -15.14 -13.06 -53.70
CA LEU A 3 -15.31 -12.08 -52.63
C LEU A 3 -14.29 -12.40 -51.54
N GLY A 4 -13.35 -11.48 -51.32
CA GLY A 4 -12.37 -11.55 -50.24
C GLY A 4 -13.06 -11.37 -48.89
N ALA A 5 -12.90 -12.36 -48.01
CA ALA A 5 -13.39 -12.30 -46.64
C ALA A 5 -12.53 -11.30 -45.83
N SER A 6 -13.13 -10.19 -45.40
CA SER A 6 -12.51 -9.26 -44.46
C SER A 6 -12.55 -9.85 -43.05
N LEU A 7 -11.37 -10.19 -42.51
CA LEU A 7 -11.18 -10.57 -41.11
C LEU A 7 -11.24 -9.31 -40.24
N ILE A 8 -12.36 -9.11 -39.55
CA ILE A 8 -12.46 -8.11 -38.49
C ILE A 8 -11.79 -8.69 -37.25
N ALA A 9 -10.60 -8.18 -36.91
CA ALA A 9 -9.92 -8.50 -35.67
C ALA A 9 -10.66 -7.82 -34.51
N LEU A 10 -11.25 -8.60 -33.60
CA LEU A 10 -11.72 -8.09 -32.31
C LEU A 10 -10.50 -7.81 -31.43
N ALA A 11 -10.15 -6.53 -31.26
CA ALA A 11 -9.20 -6.12 -30.24
C ALA A 11 -9.88 -6.20 -28.86
N SER A 12 -9.57 -7.25 -28.10
CA SER A 12 -9.95 -7.34 -26.69
C SER A 12 -9.18 -6.28 -25.91
N ALA A 13 -9.83 -5.16 -25.56
CA ALA A 13 -9.30 -4.22 -24.59
C ALA A 13 -9.31 -4.88 -23.20
N ALA A 14 -8.20 -5.51 -22.82
CA ALA A 14 -7.95 -5.81 -21.42
C ALA A 14 -7.80 -4.46 -20.70
N GLY A 15 -8.90 -3.97 -20.11
CA GLY A 15 -8.84 -2.82 -19.23
C GLY A 15 -7.80 -3.10 -18.15
N LEU A 16 -6.83 -2.20 -17.99
CA LEU A 16 -5.97 -2.19 -16.83
C LEU A 16 -6.88 -2.04 -15.61
N VAL A 17 -7.20 -3.15 -14.94
CA VAL A 17 -7.90 -3.10 -13.67
C VAL A 17 -6.89 -2.49 -12.70
N SER A 18 -7.01 -1.19 -12.47
CA SER A 18 -6.35 -0.54 -11.35
C SER A 18 -6.72 -1.32 -10.08
N ALA A 19 -5.72 -1.73 -9.32
CA ALA A 19 -6.00 -2.43 -8.08
C ALA A 19 -6.44 -1.36 -7.06
N GLY A 20 -7.72 -1.36 -6.68
CA GLY A 20 -8.16 -0.57 -5.54
C GLY A 20 -7.55 -1.07 -4.23
N ILE A 21 -8.17 -0.73 -3.10
CA ILE A 21 -7.82 -1.31 -1.80
C ILE A 21 -7.73 -2.84 -1.90
N ASN A 22 -6.63 -3.41 -1.37
CA ASN A 22 -6.35 -4.83 -1.46
C ASN A 22 -5.41 -5.30 -0.34
N CYS A 23 -5.31 -6.61 -0.14
CA CYS A 23 -4.42 -7.25 0.84
C CYS A 23 -3.19 -7.92 0.22
N ASN A 24 -2.77 -7.46 -0.97
CA ASN A 24 -1.60 -8.01 -1.64
C ASN A 24 -0.32 -7.54 -0.94
N GLY A 25 0.69 -8.40 -0.97
CA GLY A 25 2.01 -8.11 -0.42
C GLY A 25 3.05 -8.98 -1.09
N ALA A 26 4.33 -8.72 -0.81
CA ALA A 26 5.41 -9.56 -1.28
C ALA A 26 5.35 -10.96 -0.64
N ALA A 27 5.96 -11.96 -1.29
CA ALA A 27 5.92 -13.35 -0.84
C ALA A 27 6.42 -13.56 0.61
N GLY A 28 7.31 -12.69 1.11
CA GLY A 28 7.80 -12.72 2.49
C GLY A 28 6.84 -12.13 3.52
N CYS A 29 5.70 -11.55 3.10
CA CYS A 29 4.76 -10.91 4.00
C CYS A 29 4.21 -11.85 5.10
N PRO A 30 3.82 -13.11 4.83
CA PRO A 30 3.35 -13.99 5.90
C PRO A 30 4.40 -14.24 7.00
N SER A 31 5.69 -14.21 6.64
CA SER A 31 6.81 -14.62 7.51
C SER A 31 7.51 -13.48 8.25
N VAL A 32 7.32 -12.21 7.86
CA VAL A 32 7.93 -11.06 8.55
C VAL A 32 7.33 -10.88 9.95
N ALA A 33 8.07 -10.32 10.91
CA ALA A 33 7.52 -10.01 12.23
C ALA A 33 6.40 -8.95 12.16
N GLY A 34 5.47 -8.99 13.12
CA GLY A 34 4.38 -8.04 13.24
C GLY A 34 3.12 -8.42 12.44
N ASN A 35 2.08 -7.60 12.59
CA ASN A 35 0.85 -7.64 11.82
C ASN A 35 0.26 -6.22 11.67
N LEU A 36 -0.83 -6.09 10.90
CA LEU A 36 -1.41 -4.78 10.61
C LEU A 36 -1.95 -4.08 11.87
N ASP A 37 -2.59 -4.81 12.79
CA ASP A 37 -3.13 -4.22 14.03
C ASP A 37 -2.02 -3.68 14.94
N GLN A 38 -0.92 -4.41 15.09
CA GLN A 38 0.26 -3.91 15.82
C GLN A 38 0.82 -2.64 15.18
N LEU A 39 0.85 -2.61 13.84
CA LEU A 39 1.34 -1.46 13.08
C LEU A 39 0.41 -0.24 13.21
N ILE A 40 -0.91 -0.46 13.20
CA ILE A 40 -1.93 0.57 13.49
C ILE A 40 -1.78 1.12 14.91
N ASN A 41 -1.55 0.24 15.89
CA ASN A 41 -1.38 0.66 17.28
C ASN A 41 -0.17 1.60 17.45
N LEU A 42 0.94 1.31 16.77
CA LEU A 42 2.08 2.22 16.70
C LEU A 42 1.71 3.52 15.96
N ALA A 43 1.05 3.41 14.81
CA ALA A 43 0.67 4.56 13.99
C ALA A 43 -0.28 5.54 14.70
N ASN A 44 -1.04 5.11 15.71
CA ASN A 44 -1.90 6.01 16.49
C ASN A 44 -1.10 7.15 17.18
N GLY A 45 0.20 6.97 17.44
CA GLY A 45 1.06 8.00 18.00
C GLY A 45 1.66 8.98 16.98
N ILE A 46 1.39 8.81 15.68
CA ILE A 46 1.85 9.75 14.64
C ILE A 46 1.21 11.12 14.85
N ASP A 47 1.99 12.20 14.71
CA ASP A 47 1.48 13.57 14.66
C ASP A 47 0.54 13.75 13.46
N ASP A 48 -0.67 14.24 13.70
CA ASP A 48 -1.70 14.38 12.66
C ASP A 48 -1.30 15.33 11.51
N ASN A 49 -0.50 16.36 11.81
CA ASN A 49 -0.16 17.43 10.88
C ASN A 49 1.22 17.24 10.23
N ARG A 50 2.04 16.32 10.74
CA ARG A 50 3.33 16.00 10.13
C ARG A 50 3.13 15.47 8.71
N TRP A 51 3.82 16.09 7.76
CA TRP A 51 3.88 15.63 6.38
C TRP A 51 4.86 14.46 6.23
N TYR A 52 4.42 13.43 5.53
CA TYR A 52 5.21 12.25 5.21
C TYR A 52 5.37 12.12 3.69
N ASN A 53 6.62 12.09 3.24
CA ASN A 53 6.93 12.03 1.81
C ASN A 53 6.72 10.62 1.24
N SER A 54 6.58 10.54 -0.09
CA SER A 54 6.61 9.27 -0.80
C SER A 54 7.92 8.51 -0.55
N GLY A 55 7.85 7.19 -0.40
CA GLY A 55 8.97 6.30 -0.13
C GLY A 55 9.46 6.29 1.33
N GLN A 56 9.16 7.33 2.11
CA GLN A 56 9.53 7.42 3.52
C GLN A 56 8.90 6.27 4.32
N LYS A 57 9.68 5.64 5.19
CA LYS A 57 9.15 4.70 6.19
C LYS A 57 8.48 5.50 7.29
N ILE A 58 7.18 5.28 7.47
CA ILE A 58 6.35 6.05 8.40
C ILE A 58 6.27 5.34 9.74
N VAL A 59 5.96 4.05 9.69
CA VAL A 59 5.96 3.19 10.87
C VAL A 59 6.44 1.81 10.44
N CYS A 60 7.28 1.18 11.25
CA CYS A 60 7.85 -0.12 10.97
C CYS A 60 7.81 -1.02 12.20
N ILE A 61 7.63 -2.32 11.98
CA ILE A 61 7.91 -3.36 12.94
C ILE A 61 9.11 -4.13 12.40
N GLN A 62 10.29 -3.87 12.97
CA GLN A 62 11.52 -4.51 12.54
C GLN A 62 11.57 -5.96 13.03
N THR A 63 12.15 -6.86 12.24
CA THR A 63 12.49 -8.20 12.69
C THR A 63 13.83 -8.20 13.44
N ASN A 64 14.04 -9.14 14.36
CA ASN A 64 15.33 -9.27 15.06
C ASN A 64 16.48 -9.70 14.14
N LEU A 65 16.19 -10.17 12.92
CA LEU A 65 17.17 -10.63 11.95
C LEU A 65 17.43 -9.52 10.91
N GLY A 66 18.32 -8.59 11.26
CA GLY A 66 18.77 -7.51 10.39
C GLY A 66 17.80 -6.33 10.25
N ASN A 67 18.00 -5.51 9.22
CA ASN A 67 17.19 -4.30 8.97
C ASN A 67 15.88 -4.60 8.22
N THR A 68 15.41 -5.85 8.15
CA THR A 68 14.14 -6.18 7.48
C THR A 68 12.95 -5.93 8.42
N GLY A 69 11.80 -5.54 7.88
CA GLY A 69 10.61 -5.30 8.70
C GLY A 69 9.31 -5.16 7.91
N LEU A 70 8.18 -5.16 8.62
CA LEU A 70 6.88 -4.78 8.08
C LEU A 70 6.72 -3.27 8.22
N CYS A 71 6.52 -2.54 7.14
CA CYS A 71 6.45 -1.08 7.18
C CYS A 71 5.26 -0.52 6.42
N ALA A 72 4.73 0.60 6.90
CA ALA A 72 3.88 1.48 6.13
C ALA A 72 4.72 2.57 5.44
N PHE A 73 4.45 2.77 4.17
CA PHE A 73 5.05 3.82 3.35
C PHE A 73 4.13 4.18 2.19
N GLN A 74 4.26 5.40 1.69
CA GLN A 74 3.50 5.86 0.54
C GLN A 74 4.29 5.66 -0.76
N GLN A 75 3.59 5.53 -1.88
CA GLN A 75 4.19 5.40 -3.20
C GLN A 75 3.38 6.23 -4.21
N ASN A 76 4.02 6.64 -5.31
CA ASN A 76 3.39 7.35 -6.43
C ASN A 76 2.60 8.61 -6.01
N THR A 77 3.10 9.37 -5.02
CA THR A 77 2.49 10.60 -4.49
C THR A 77 3.55 11.66 -4.17
N GLY A 78 3.13 12.88 -3.84
CA GLY A 78 3.95 13.88 -3.14
C GLY A 78 4.01 13.68 -1.62
N GLY A 79 3.14 12.84 -1.07
CA GLY A 79 3.04 12.58 0.36
C GLY A 79 1.63 12.81 0.90
N ALA A 80 1.49 12.68 2.22
CA ALA A 80 0.25 12.92 2.93
C ALA A 80 0.51 13.29 4.39
N PRO A 81 -0.42 13.98 5.05
CA PRO A 81 -0.34 14.24 6.49
C PRO A 81 -0.63 12.98 7.30
N GLY A 82 -0.13 12.95 8.54
CA GLY A 82 -0.27 11.82 9.46
C GLY A 82 -1.72 11.39 9.72
N HIS A 83 -2.67 12.33 9.77
CA HIS A 83 -4.09 11.99 9.95
C HIS A 83 -4.64 11.12 8.82
N SER A 84 -4.25 11.40 7.57
CA SER A 84 -4.67 10.61 6.40
C SER A 84 -4.07 9.21 6.47
N ILE A 85 -2.79 9.10 6.84
CA ILE A 85 -2.12 7.80 7.00
C ILE A 85 -2.83 6.95 8.05
N LYS A 86 -3.15 7.52 9.22
CA LYS A 86 -3.87 6.82 10.28
C LYS A 86 -5.23 6.30 9.79
N SER A 87 -5.98 7.12 9.07
CA SER A 87 -7.28 6.74 8.50
C SER A 87 -7.14 5.58 7.52
N LEU A 88 -6.19 5.67 6.60
CA LEU A 88 -5.97 4.67 5.55
C LEU A 88 -5.49 3.32 6.09
N LEU A 89 -4.63 3.30 7.12
CA LEU A 89 -4.25 2.06 7.80
C LEU A 89 -5.47 1.37 8.42
N ARG A 90 -6.41 2.13 9.00
CA ARG A 90 -7.67 1.58 9.51
C ARG A 90 -8.52 1.05 8.37
N SER A 91 -8.60 1.74 7.23
CA SER A 91 -9.31 1.23 6.04
C SER A 91 -8.78 -0.12 5.57
N LEU A 92 -7.46 -0.36 5.61
CA LEU A 92 -6.89 -1.69 5.31
C LEU A 92 -7.38 -2.78 6.26
N ARG A 93 -7.40 -2.50 7.57
CA ARG A 93 -7.91 -3.43 8.58
C ARG A 93 -9.40 -3.69 8.36
N ASP A 94 -10.18 -2.63 8.15
CA ASP A 94 -11.62 -2.70 7.97
C ASP A 94 -12.00 -3.41 6.66
N HIS A 95 -11.13 -3.36 5.64
CA HIS A 95 -11.23 -4.17 4.43
C HIS A 95 -10.92 -5.66 4.66
N GLY A 96 -10.30 -6.01 5.79
CA GLY A 96 -10.00 -7.39 6.17
C GLY A 96 -8.52 -7.79 6.06
N CYS A 97 -7.65 -6.86 5.68
CA CYS A 97 -6.21 -7.16 5.60
C CYS A 97 -5.65 -7.43 6.99
N LYS A 98 -4.85 -8.50 7.11
CA LYS A 98 -4.28 -8.92 8.40
C LYS A 98 -2.83 -8.52 8.58
N LYS A 99 -2.10 -8.30 7.48
CA LYS A 99 -0.65 -8.09 7.54
C LYS A 99 -0.14 -7.10 6.52
N CYS A 100 -0.25 -7.42 5.23
CA CYS A 100 0.08 -6.52 4.14
C CYS A 100 -1.18 -6.11 3.38
N GLY A 101 -1.03 -5.02 2.64
CA GLY A 101 -2.07 -4.49 1.79
C GLY A 101 -1.71 -3.11 1.31
N SER A 102 -2.50 -2.61 0.37
CA SER A 102 -2.35 -1.26 -0.12
C SER A 102 -3.72 -0.61 -0.32
N VAL A 103 -3.80 0.70 -0.10
CA VAL A 103 -5.04 1.49 -0.19
C VAL A 103 -4.76 2.83 -0.89
N PRO A 104 -5.54 3.21 -1.91
CA PRO A 104 -5.41 4.51 -2.56
C PRO A 104 -5.55 5.67 -1.56
N LEU A 105 -4.77 6.73 -1.72
CA LEU A 105 -4.72 7.82 -0.72
C LEU A 105 -6.06 8.56 -0.54
N PHE A 106 -6.93 8.51 -1.56
CA PHE A 106 -8.23 9.18 -1.57
C PHE A 106 -9.39 8.19 -1.37
N TYR A 107 -9.12 6.98 -0.91
CA TYR A 107 -10.14 6.00 -0.55
C TYR A 107 -11.04 6.54 0.59
N PRO A 108 -12.38 6.33 0.54
CA PRO A 108 -13.13 5.58 -0.48
C PRO A 108 -13.61 6.42 -1.67
N SER A 109 -13.36 7.73 -1.67
CA SER A 109 -13.83 8.65 -2.73
C SER A 109 -13.19 8.37 -4.09
N ASP A 110 -11.91 7.98 -4.11
CA ASP A 110 -11.25 7.38 -5.28
C ASP A 110 -10.54 6.08 -4.86
N ASN A 111 -10.92 4.98 -5.50
CA ASN A 111 -10.38 3.64 -5.24
C ASN A 111 -9.50 3.15 -6.40
N ASN A 112 -8.72 4.04 -7.00
CA ASN A 112 -7.77 3.76 -8.08
C ASN A 112 -6.33 4.03 -7.60
N ASP A 113 -5.49 2.99 -7.58
CA ASP A 113 -4.08 3.05 -7.16
C ASP A 113 -3.18 3.91 -8.07
N SER A 114 -3.63 4.20 -9.28
CA SER A 114 -2.84 4.90 -10.31
C SER A 114 -3.15 6.40 -10.36
N SER A 115 -4.16 6.90 -9.63
CA SER A 115 -4.59 8.30 -9.70
C SER A 115 -3.74 9.25 -8.83
N HIS A 116 -3.67 8.97 -7.53
CA HIS A 116 -3.19 9.93 -6.52
C HIS A 116 -2.09 9.37 -5.60
N GLY A 117 -1.65 8.15 -5.89
CA GLY A 117 -0.75 7.40 -5.05
C GLY A 117 -1.45 6.53 -4.02
N ILE A 118 -0.64 5.76 -3.30
CA ILE A 118 -1.10 4.63 -2.52
C ILE A 118 -0.33 4.55 -1.20
N LEU A 119 -1.03 4.24 -0.11
CA LEU A 119 -0.41 3.81 1.13
C LEU A 119 -0.25 2.29 1.10
N THR A 120 0.96 1.81 1.33
CA THR A 120 1.30 0.39 1.29
C THR A 120 1.85 -0.06 2.63
N VAL A 121 1.33 -1.17 3.14
CA VAL A 121 1.93 -1.96 4.21
C VAL A 121 2.53 -3.21 3.59
N ASN A 122 3.85 -3.34 3.63
CA ASN A 122 4.55 -4.48 3.04
C ASN A 122 5.86 -4.79 3.77
N VAL A 123 6.42 -5.98 3.52
CA VAL A 123 7.79 -6.30 3.95
C VAL A 123 8.79 -5.45 3.18
N VAL A 124 9.76 -4.88 3.89
CA VAL A 124 10.89 -4.14 3.32
C VAL A 124 12.19 -4.83 3.75
N GLY A 125 13.12 -5.02 2.81
CA GLY A 125 14.41 -5.64 3.10
C GLY A 125 15.33 -4.78 3.98
N ASN A 126 15.09 -3.46 4.00
CA ASN A 126 15.80 -2.50 4.85
C ASN A 126 14.83 -1.41 5.34
N THR A 127 14.66 -1.29 6.66
CA THR A 127 13.84 -0.28 7.35
C THR A 127 14.55 1.07 7.46
N GLY A 128 15.87 1.12 7.19
CA GLY A 128 16.69 2.31 7.42
C GLY A 128 16.86 2.64 8.91
N GLY A 129 16.74 1.64 9.79
CA GLY A 129 16.75 1.82 11.25
C GLY A 129 15.39 2.20 11.83
N CYS A 130 14.35 2.29 11.01
CA CYS A 130 13.00 2.57 11.48
C CYS A 130 12.41 1.37 12.24
N ASN A 131 12.06 1.58 13.50
CA ASN A 131 11.33 0.62 14.35
C ASN A 131 10.41 1.38 15.32
N GLY A 132 9.09 1.22 15.17
CA GLY A 132 8.12 2.16 15.73
C GLY A 132 7.78 3.28 14.74
N ILE A 133 7.53 4.48 15.27
CA ILE A 133 7.21 5.67 14.47
C ILE A 133 8.48 6.33 13.95
N CYS A 134 8.45 6.69 12.68
CA CYS A 134 9.44 7.46 11.96
C CYS A 134 8.69 8.61 11.23
#